data_AF-A0A2P6NPJ8-F1
#
_entry.id   AF-A0A2P6NPJ8-F1
#
_cell.length_a   1.000
_cell.length_b   1.000
_cell.length_c   1.000
_cell.angle_alpha   90.00
_cell.angle_beta   90.00
_cell.angle_gamma   90.00
#
_symmetry.space_group_name_H-M   'P 1'
#
loop_
_entity.id
_entity.type
_entity.pdbx_description
1 polymer ?
#
loop_
_entity_poly.entity_id
_entity_poly.type
_entity_poly.pdbx_seq_one_letter_code
_entity_poly.pdbx_strand_id
1 'polypeptide(L)'
;MQHIPDDLWTDILSFVPTFDLCAPCFTCNALREAACRLISSRIPHSDYWWRQYKCLPVHNIDIVQWWSSSHIREPMRQEVLEAVRRDDVQIINHLGWDVNQQSLPIGSKKIISICHEREHLSTYLKSETTFSPGYSLIKLLGREGNLEMIRWIFNDCSVKGLPSIKWPQDIHGYNGLEKIRRIRAKWTYRYDRMAGKLQRRATTDVETQERGYSSETNGIGPYTTAFNAGCREVIQMAIDHNYLTKETPFDSVILKGSEPLIKHMHERGVLHVENLSAWFQRRKEDITEQRLRHLWKYGTGEILSEEFESDQPRTKRRKSQENERSPF
;
A
#
# COMPACT_ATOMS: atom_id res chain seq x y z
N MET A 1 7.07 36.61 18.47
CA MET A 1 7.06 35.35 19.25
C MET A 1 8.22 35.41 20.23
N GLN A 2 8.00 35.09 21.50
CA GLN A 2 9.09 34.98 22.47
C GLN A 2 10.02 33.84 22.02
N HIS A 3 11.33 34.07 22.09
CA HIS A 3 12.33 33.07 21.71
C HIS A 3 12.32 31.95 22.75
N ILE A 4 11.83 30.77 22.38
CA ILE A 4 11.91 29.57 23.22
C ILE A 4 13.37 29.10 23.18
N PRO A 5 14.03 28.83 24.32
CA PRO A 5 15.39 28.30 24.34
C PRO A 5 15.49 26.94 23.62
N ASP A 6 16.59 26.70 22.90
CA ASP A 6 16.79 25.48 22.10
C ASP A 6 16.73 24.20 22.94
N ASP A 7 17.17 24.28 24.20
CA ASP A 7 17.14 23.15 25.14
C ASP A 7 15.70 22.73 25.45
N LEU A 8 14.78 23.70 25.57
CA LEU A 8 13.37 23.42 25.87
C LEU A 8 12.69 22.68 24.72
N TRP A 9 13.07 22.96 23.46
CA TRP A 9 12.56 22.22 22.32
C TRP A 9 12.95 20.75 22.36
N THR A 10 14.17 20.44 22.81
CA THR A 10 14.63 19.06 22.93
C THR A 10 13.81 18.29 23.97
N ASP A 11 13.55 18.91 25.12
CA ASP A 11 12.71 18.33 26.18
C ASP A 11 11.26 18.12 25.72
N ILE A 12 10.66 19.12 25.07
CA ILE A 12 9.29 19.00 24.54
C ILE A 12 9.19 17.89 23.49
N LEU A 13 10.11 17.89 22.52
CA LEU A 13 10.10 16.90 21.44
C LEU A 13 10.43 15.49 21.93
N SER A 14 11.09 15.34 23.09
CA SER A 14 11.38 14.04 23.69
C SER A 14 10.12 13.21 24.00
N PHE A 15 8.96 13.86 24.16
CA PHE A 15 7.66 13.20 24.35
C PHE A 15 6.96 12.83 23.03
N VAL A 16 7.41 13.36 21.90
CA VAL A 16 6.82 13.09 20.59
C VAL A 16 7.42 11.78 20.03
N PRO A 17 6.61 10.81 19.56
CA PRO A 17 7.11 9.60 18.92
C PRO A 17 8.01 9.91 17.72
N THR A 18 9.03 9.08 17.47
CA THR A 18 10.03 9.38 16.42
C THR A 18 9.42 9.48 15.02
N PHE A 19 8.39 8.68 14.73
CA PHE A 19 7.69 8.73 13.45
C PHE A 19 6.85 9.99 13.26
N ASP A 20 6.51 10.69 14.35
CA ASP A 20 5.79 11.97 14.32
C ASP A 20 6.74 13.17 14.25
N LEU A 21 8.05 12.97 14.49
CA LEU A 21 9.08 13.97 14.32
C LEU A 21 9.39 14.17 12.82
N CYS A 22 8.51 14.86 12.09
CA CYS A 22 8.78 15.26 10.71
C CYS A 22 9.75 16.46 10.67
N ALA A 23 11.02 16.28 10.97
CA ALA A 23 11.95 17.40 10.99
C ALA A 23 12.03 18.21 9.66
N PRO A 24 11.99 17.59 8.46
CA PRO A 24 11.97 18.34 7.20
C PRO A 24 10.74 19.24 7.03
N CYS A 25 9.69 19.00 7.82
CA CYS A 25 8.47 19.78 7.81
C CYS A 25 8.60 21.11 8.58
N PHE A 26 9.58 21.28 9.45
CA PHE A 26 9.63 22.47 10.31
C PHE A 26 10.27 23.66 9.58
N THR A 27 9.52 24.77 9.46
CA THR A 27 10.03 26.05 8.93
C THR A 27 11.01 26.71 9.90
N CYS A 28 10.80 26.53 11.20
CA CYS A 28 11.68 27.02 12.24
C CYS A 28 13.00 26.22 12.26
N ASN A 29 14.13 26.90 12.03
CA ASN A 29 15.46 26.27 12.02
C ASN A 29 15.79 25.60 13.35
N ALA A 30 15.55 26.27 14.48
CA ALA A 30 15.83 25.72 15.82
C ALA A 30 15.02 24.43 16.09
N LEU A 31 13.72 24.45 15.78
CA LEU A 31 12.85 23.28 15.93
C LEU A 31 13.29 22.12 15.03
N ARG A 32 13.68 22.43 13.79
CA ARG A 32 14.21 21.45 12.85
C ARG A 32 15.50 20.81 13.37
N GLU A 33 16.44 21.60 13.88
CA GLU A 33 17.71 21.10 14.41
C GLU A 33 17.52 20.27 15.68
N ALA A 34 16.63 20.68 16.59
CA ALA A 34 16.27 19.91 17.77
C ALA A 34 15.66 18.55 17.37
N ALA A 35 14.71 18.55 16.42
CA ALA A 35 14.11 17.33 15.91
C ALA A 35 15.13 16.42 15.21
N CYS A 36 16.01 16.96 14.36
CA CYS A 36 17.09 16.20 13.73
C CYS A 36 18.01 15.55 14.76
N ARG A 37 18.43 16.29 15.79
CA ARG A 37 19.27 15.76 16.89
C ARG A 37 18.58 14.62 17.62
N LEU A 38 17.29 14.77 17.92
CA LEU A 38 16.50 13.76 18.61
C LEU A 38 16.25 12.51 17.76
N ILE A 39 16.02 12.65 16.45
CA ILE A 39 15.87 11.50 15.55
C ILE A 39 17.20 10.75 15.44
N SER A 40 18.31 11.47 15.28
CA SER A 40 19.66 10.88 15.21
C SER A 40 20.05 10.16 16.50
N SER A 41 19.58 10.62 17.66
CA SER A 41 19.84 9.93 18.94
C SER A 41 18.99 8.67 19.12
N ARG A 42 17.77 8.64 18.57
CA ARG A 42 16.84 7.50 18.69
C ARG A 42 17.04 6.41 17.64
N ILE A 43 17.54 6.76 16.46
CA ILE A 43 17.76 5.83 15.35
C ILE A 43 19.23 5.86 14.94
N PRO A 44 20.08 5.03 15.58
CA PRO A 44 21.48 4.92 15.17
C PRO A 44 21.58 4.52 13.69
N HIS A 45 22.47 5.18 12.94
CA HIS A 45 22.82 4.83 11.56
C HIS A 45 21.74 4.98 10.48
N SER A 46 20.72 5.81 10.70
CA SER A 46 19.70 6.05 9.67
C SER A 46 20.03 7.25 8.78
N ASP A 47 20.96 7.11 7.84
CA ASP A 47 21.27 8.16 6.85
C ASP A 47 20.07 8.52 5.93
N TYR A 48 18.95 7.81 6.06
CA TYR A 48 17.78 7.91 5.21
C TYR A 48 16.46 8.22 5.94
N TRP A 49 16.47 8.59 7.23
CA TRP A 49 15.22 8.82 7.97
C TRP A 49 14.38 9.95 7.33
N TRP A 50 15.03 10.98 6.79
CA TRP A 50 14.42 12.11 6.09
C TRP A 50 13.64 11.71 4.82
N ARG A 51 13.83 10.48 4.32
CA ARG A 51 13.12 9.96 3.15
C ARG A 51 11.78 9.33 3.50
N GLN A 52 11.58 8.84 4.71
CA GLN A 52 10.54 7.84 4.94
C GLN A 52 9.17 8.43 5.19
N TYR A 53 9.01 9.51 5.97
CA TYR A 53 7.70 10.12 6.16
C TYR A 53 7.81 11.62 6.37
N LYS A 54 7.05 12.36 5.56
CA LYS A 54 6.92 13.81 5.69
C LYS A 54 5.54 14.23 6.18
N CYS A 55 4.77 13.37 6.83
CA CYS A 55 3.41 13.76 7.26
C CYS A 55 3.44 14.17 8.73
N LEU A 56 2.87 15.33 9.08
CA LEU A 56 2.61 15.64 10.48
C LEU A 56 1.37 14.87 10.97
N PRO A 57 1.24 14.64 12.29
CA PRO A 57 0.10 13.93 12.83
C PRO A 57 -1.21 14.68 12.55
N VAL A 58 -2.20 13.93 12.05
CA VAL A 58 -3.57 14.38 11.78
C VAL A 58 -4.60 13.54 12.54
N HIS A 59 -4.24 13.01 13.72
CA HIS A 59 -5.19 12.26 14.57
C HIS A 59 -5.87 13.15 15.63
N ASN A 60 -5.40 14.38 15.81
CA ASN A 60 -5.89 15.30 16.84
C ASN A 60 -5.94 16.72 16.26
N ILE A 61 -7.12 17.35 16.32
CA ILE A 61 -7.34 18.71 15.81
C ILE A 61 -6.49 19.76 16.54
N ASP A 62 -6.23 19.61 17.83
CA ASP A 62 -5.42 20.55 18.60
C ASP A 62 -3.96 20.53 18.14
N ILE A 63 -3.45 19.33 17.81
CA ILE A 63 -2.11 19.18 17.21
C ILE A 63 -2.07 19.86 15.85
N VAL A 64 -3.09 19.62 15.02
CA VAL A 64 -3.22 20.24 13.70
C VAL A 64 -3.28 21.76 13.79
N GLN A 65 -4.12 22.28 14.68
CA GLN A 65 -4.23 23.71 14.97
C GLN A 65 -2.92 24.28 15.46
N TRP A 66 -2.22 23.60 16.36
CA TRP A 66 -0.94 24.07 16.90
C TRP A 66 0.10 24.25 15.79
N TRP A 67 0.31 23.24 14.93
CA TRP A 67 1.31 23.37 13.87
C TRP A 67 0.87 24.25 12.72
N SER A 68 -0.44 24.36 12.44
CA SER A 68 -0.96 25.27 11.42
C SER A 68 -0.93 26.74 11.87
N SER A 69 -1.31 27.04 13.12
CA SER A 69 -1.36 28.41 13.66
C SER A 69 0.02 29.01 13.96
N SER A 70 0.98 28.17 14.38
CA SER A 70 2.29 28.63 14.83
C SER A 70 3.26 28.95 13.69
N HIS A 71 2.78 29.02 12.43
CA HIS A 71 3.60 29.15 11.22
C HIS A 71 4.68 28.05 11.09
N ILE A 72 4.48 26.90 11.76
CA ILE A 72 5.44 25.79 11.72
C ILE A 72 5.53 25.25 10.30
N ARG A 73 4.40 25.21 9.58
CA ARG A 73 4.33 25.10 8.10
C ARG A 73 2.89 25.07 7.59
N GLU A 74 2.78 25.16 6.27
CA GLU A 74 1.56 24.84 5.53
C GLU A 74 1.24 23.33 5.55
N PRO A 75 -0.05 22.96 5.56
CA PRO A 75 -0.48 21.59 5.41
C PRO A 75 -0.08 21.02 4.04
N MET A 76 0.32 19.76 4.03
CA MET A 76 0.69 19.03 2.82
C MET A 76 -0.45 18.15 2.32
N ARG A 77 -0.41 17.86 1.02
CA ARG A 77 -1.39 16.98 0.37
C ARG A 77 -1.58 15.67 1.14
N GLN A 78 -0.49 15.06 1.61
CA GLN A 78 -0.54 13.77 2.32
C GLN A 78 -1.27 13.84 3.66
N GLU A 79 -1.19 14.94 4.42
CA GLU A 79 -2.01 15.12 5.64
C GLU A 79 -3.49 15.18 5.31
N VAL A 80 -3.84 15.91 4.25
CA VAL A 80 -5.23 16.03 3.81
C VAL A 80 -5.74 14.67 3.36
N LEU A 81 -4.95 13.91 2.60
CA LEU A 81 -5.30 12.54 2.22
C LEU A 81 -5.51 11.67 3.45
N GLU A 82 -4.66 11.79 4.48
CA GLU A 82 -4.80 11.00 5.70
C GLU A 82 -6.04 11.41 6.51
N ALA A 83 -6.35 12.70 6.62
CA ALA A 83 -7.58 13.18 7.23
C ALA A 83 -8.83 12.71 6.47
N VAL A 84 -8.78 12.69 5.13
CA VAL A 84 -9.85 12.15 4.27
C VAL A 84 -10.01 10.64 4.45
N ARG A 85 -8.92 9.88 4.55
CA ARG A 85 -9.00 8.42 4.81
C ARG A 85 -9.64 8.11 6.16
N ARG A 86 -9.48 9.00 7.13
CA ARG A 86 -10.05 8.89 8.48
C ARG A 86 -11.47 9.46 8.59
N ASP A 87 -12.02 10.01 7.51
CA ASP A 87 -13.32 10.67 7.51
C ASP A 87 -13.42 11.81 8.57
N ASP A 88 -12.30 12.47 8.86
CA ASP A 88 -12.18 13.55 9.85
C ASP A 88 -12.48 14.91 9.22
N VAL A 89 -13.76 15.25 9.23
CA VAL A 89 -14.32 16.48 8.69
C VAL A 89 -13.74 17.73 9.37
N GLN A 90 -13.47 17.66 10.68
CA GLN A 90 -13.02 18.83 11.43
C GLN A 90 -11.60 19.21 11.01
N ILE A 91 -10.71 18.21 10.93
CA ILE A 91 -9.35 18.41 10.45
C ILE A 91 -9.35 18.89 9.01
N ILE A 92 -10.13 18.27 8.12
CA ILE A 92 -10.22 18.69 6.71
C ILE A 92 -10.66 20.16 6.58
N ASN A 93 -11.68 20.58 7.33
CA ASN A 93 -12.15 21.96 7.32
C ASN A 93 -11.06 22.92 7.83
N HIS A 94 -10.34 22.53 8.87
CA HIS A 94 -9.27 23.34 9.44
C HIS A 94 -8.09 23.50 8.48
N LEU A 95 -7.70 22.42 7.77
CA LEU A 95 -6.62 22.46 6.78
C LEU A 95 -6.95 23.39 5.61
N GLY A 96 -8.23 23.70 5.35
CA GLY A 96 -8.65 24.67 4.33
C GLY A 96 -8.42 24.20 2.88
N TRP A 97 -8.17 22.92 2.67
CA TRP A 97 -7.91 22.37 1.34
C TRP A 97 -9.19 22.10 0.55
N ASP A 98 -9.09 22.20 -0.78
CA ASP A 98 -10.19 21.81 -1.68
C ASP A 98 -10.39 20.29 -1.61
N VAL A 99 -11.33 19.92 -0.74
CA VAL A 99 -11.69 18.56 -0.39
C VAL A 99 -12.18 17.76 -1.59
N ASN A 100 -12.73 18.44 -2.61
CA ASN A 100 -13.34 17.78 -3.76
C ASN A 100 -12.31 17.01 -4.59
N GLN A 101 -11.11 17.57 -4.78
CA GLN A 101 -10.07 16.91 -5.57
C GLN A 101 -9.58 15.62 -4.90
N GLN A 102 -9.50 15.56 -3.58
CA GLN A 102 -8.88 14.42 -2.90
C GLN A 102 -9.90 13.38 -2.39
N SER A 103 -11.12 13.78 -2.05
CA SER A 103 -12.14 12.88 -1.51
C SER A 103 -12.71 11.93 -2.56
N LEU A 104 -12.86 12.37 -3.81
CA LEU A 104 -13.42 11.57 -4.89
C LEU A 104 -12.55 10.34 -5.25
N PRO A 105 -11.23 10.45 -5.43
CA PRO A 105 -10.39 9.26 -5.66
C PRO A 105 -10.36 8.31 -4.47
N ILE A 106 -10.20 8.85 -3.25
CA ILE A 106 -10.16 8.04 -2.02
C ILE A 106 -11.49 7.29 -1.80
N GLY A 107 -12.60 7.91 -2.20
CA GLY A 107 -13.94 7.34 -2.06
C GLY A 107 -14.50 7.47 -0.65
N SER A 108 -14.13 8.53 0.07
CA SER A 108 -14.72 8.85 1.36
C SER A 108 -16.17 9.33 1.18
N LYS A 109 -17.13 8.42 1.40
CA LYS A 109 -18.56 8.68 1.19
C LYS A 109 -19.10 9.80 2.07
N LYS A 110 -18.64 9.83 3.34
CA LYS A 110 -19.04 10.85 4.33
C LYS A 110 -18.57 12.23 3.90
N ILE A 111 -17.30 12.36 3.52
CA ILE A 111 -16.73 13.64 3.10
C ILE A 111 -17.36 14.12 1.80
N ILE A 112 -17.54 13.23 0.83
CA ILE A 112 -18.24 13.55 -0.43
C ILE A 112 -19.66 14.08 -0.17
N SER A 113 -20.39 13.46 0.76
CA SER A 113 -21.75 13.89 1.11
C SER A 113 -21.75 15.29 1.72
N ILE A 114 -20.82 15.59 2.63
CA ILE A 114 -20.68 16.93 3.24
C ILE A 114 -20.29 17.97 2.19
N CYS A 115 -19.37 17.64 1.27
CA CYS A 115 -18.99 18.51 0.15
C CYS A 115 -20.17 18.79 -0.80
N HIS A 116 -21.06 17.81 -0.97
CA HIS A 116 -22.29 17.98 -1.75
C HIS A 116 -23.30 18.87 -1.03
N GLU A 117 -23.56 18.63 0.26
CA GLU A 117 -24.48 19.43 1.09
C GLU A 117 -24.07 20.91 1.15
N ARG A 118 -22.76 21.18 1.11
CA ARG A 118 -22.21 22.55 1.09
C ARG A 118 -22.19 23.19 -0.30
N GLU A 119 -22.68 22.51 -1.33
CA GLU A 119 -22.61 22.92 -2.74
C GLU A 119 -21.19 23.10 -3.30
N HIS A 120 -20.15 22.72 -2.53
CA HIS A 120 -18.75 22.82 -2.96
C HIS A 120 -18.48 21.90 -4.14
N LEU A 121 -19.08 20.71 -4.13
CA LEU A 121 -18.91 19.74 -5.22
C LEU A 121 -19.56 20.23 -6.52
N SER A 122 -20.73 20.87 -6.44
CA SER A 122 -21.37 21.49 -7.59
C SER A 122 -20.61 22.69 -8.10
N THR A 123 -20.02 23.48 -7.20
CA THR A 123 -19.17 24.62 -7.55
C THR A 123 -17.91 24.15 -8.25
N TYR A 124 -17.21 23.16 -7.69
CA TYR A 124 -16.02 22.54 -8.28
C TYR A 124 -16.28 22.04 -9.71
N LEU A 125 -17.40 21.35 -9.92
CA LEU A 125 -17.82 20.86 -11.24
C LEU A 125 -18.16 21.98 -12.23
N LYS A 126 -18.56 23.17 -11.74
CA LYS A 126 -18.89 24.35 -12.55
C LYS A 126 -17.72 25.30 -12.76
N SER A 127 -16.73 25.34 -11.87
CA SER A 127 -15.69 26.38 -11.84
C SER A 127 -14.46 26.07 -12.70
N GLU A 128 -14.21 24.81 -13.04
CA GLU A 128 -13.04 24.40 -13.86
C GLU A 128 -13.22 24.69 -15.37
N THR A 129 -13.91 25.77 -15.74
CA THR A 129 -14.34 26.10 -17.11
C THR A 129 -13.22 26.45 -18.10
N THR A 130 -11.95 26.51 -17.66
CA THR A 130 -10.81 26.78 -18.56
C THR A 130 -10.07 25.52 -19.03
N PHE A 131 -10.20 24.40 -18.32
CA PHE A 131 -9.67 23.08 -18.72
C PHE A 131 -10.68 22.00 -18.33
N SER A 132 -11.22 21.26 -19.30
CA SER A 132 -12.25 20.22 -19.14
C SER A 132 -12.18 19.53 -17.75
N PRO A 133 -13.12 19.87 -16.82
CA PRO A 133 -13.12 19.39 -15.43
C PRO A 133 -13.05 17.86 -15.36
N GLY A 134 -13.74 17.21 -16.31
CA GLY A 134 -13.70 15.76 -16.48
C GLY A 134 -12.28 15.21 -16.65
N TYR A 135 -11.34 15.93 -17.27
CA TYR A 135 -10.00 15.40 -17.52
C TYR A 135 -9.16 15.27 -16.25
N SER A 136 -9.19 16.27 -15.35
CA SER A 136 -8.46 16.23 -14.09
C SER A 136 -8.99 15.11 -13.20
N LEU A 137 -10.31 15.06 -13.04
CA LEU A 137 -11.00 14.03 -12.26
C LEU A 137 -10.76 12.62 -12.82
N ILE A 138 -10.90 12.41 -14.13
CA ILE A 138 -10.65 11.11 -14.79
C ILE A 138 -9.20 10.65 -14.58
N LYS A 139 -8.23 11.55 -14.69
CA LYS A 139 -6.81 11.22 -14.48
C LYS A 139 -6.55 10.81 -13.03
N LEU A 140 -7.20 11.48 -12.09
CA LEU A 140 -7.04 11.22 -10.67
C LEU A 140 -7.72 9.91 -10.26
N LEU A 141 -8.96 9.68 -10.71
CA LEU A 141 -9.66 8.40 -10.56
C LEU A 141 -8.90 7.24 -11.22
N GLY A 142 -8.28 7.46 -12.37
CA GLY A 142 -7.49 6.43 -13.03
C GLY A 142 -6.19 6.05 -12.31
N ARG A 143 -5.70 6.89 -11.39
CA ARG A 143 -4.48 6.66 -10.59
C ARG A 143 -4.79 6.14 -9.19
N GLU A 144 -5.75 6.76 -8.54
CA GLU A 144 -6.01 6.61 -7.10
C GLU A 144 -7.48 6.23 -6.83
N GLY A 145 -8.32 6.13 -7.87
CA GLY A 145 -9.77 6.02 -7.75
C GLY A 145 -10.27 4.66 -7.30
N ASN A 146 -11.15 4.69 -6.30
CA ASN A 146 -11.96 3.55 -5.89
C ASN A 146 -12.95 3.15 -7.00
N LEU A 147 -13.07 1.83 -7.28
CA LEU A 147 -13.97 1.28 -8.28
C LEU A 147 -15.44 1.67 -8.05
N GLU A 148 -15.88 1.76 -6.80
CA GLU A 148 -17.24 2.22 -6.47
C GLU A 148 -17.44 3.68 -6.91
N MET A 149 -16.45 4.54 -6.70
CA MET A 149 -16.53 5.96 -7.10
C MET A 149 -16.55 6.10 -8.62
N ILE A 150 -15.74 5.31 -9.32
CA ILE A 150 -15.75 5.27 -10.79
C ILE A 150 -17.16 4.85 -11.28
N ARG A 151 -17.78 3.83 -10.66
CA ARG A 151 -19.14 3.40 -11.02
C ARG A 151 -20.18 4.48 -10.72
N TRP A 152 -20.08 5.14 -9.57
CA TRP A 152 -20.98 6.21 -9.17
C TRP A 152 -20.91 7.41 -10.12
N ILE A 153 -19.71 7.80 -10.54
CA ILE A 153 -19.50 8.98 -11.40
C ILE A 153 -19.94 8.72 -12.84
N PHE A 154 -19.74 7.51 -13.38
CA PHE A 154 -19.86 7.28 -14.82
C PHE A 154 -21.03 6.40 -15.27
N ASN A 155 -21.61 5.59 -14.37
CA ASN A 155 -22.70 4.69 -14.73
C ASN A 155 -24.05 5.13 -14.15
N ASP A 156 -24.14 6.34 -13.59
CA ASP A 156 -25.30 6.85 -12.82
C ASP A 156 -25.83 5.81 -11.82
N CYS A 157 -24.93 4.97 -11.30
CA CYS A 157 -25.28 3.91 -10.36
C CYS A 157 -25.45 4.53 -8.98
N SER A 158 -26.62 4.34 -8.38
CA SER A 158 -26.80 4.65 -6.97
C SER A 158 -25.84 3.79 -6.14
N VAL A 159 -24.94 4.45 -5.41
CA VAL A 159 -24.06 3.80 -4.45
C VAL A 159 -24.53 4.18 -3.05
N LYS A 160 -24.77 3.18 -2.20
CA LYS A 160 -25.26 3.39 -0.83
C LYS A 160 -24.34 4.36 -0.07
N GLY A 161 -24.92 5.42 0.47
CA GLY A 161 -24.22 6.44 1.26
C GLY A 161 -23.58 7.56 0.43
N LEU A 162 -23.78 7.59 -0.89
CA LEU A 162 -23.39 8.72 -1.74
C LEU A 162 -24.63 9.51 -2.19
N PRO A 163 -24.50 10.83 -2.38
CA PRO A 163 -25.59 11.66 -2.86
C PRO A 163 -25.90 11.42 -4.34
N SER A 164 -27.12 11.80 -4.74
CA SER A 164 -27.53 11.80 -6.14
C SER A 164 -27.06 13.08 -6.82
N ILE A 165 -26.00 12.99 -7.63
CA ILE A 165 -25.39 14.14 -8.31
C ILE A 165 -25.68 14.07 -9.80
N LYS A 166 -26.08 15.21 -10.37
CA LYS A 166 -26.10 15.39 -11.83
C LYS A 166 -24.69 15.79 -12.29
N TRP A 167 -23.96 14.84 -12.84
CA TRP A 167 -22.63 15.08 -13.38
C TRP A 167 -22.70 15.90 -14.68
N PRO A 168 -21.76 16.83 -14.91
CA PRO A 168 -21.66 17.57 -16.16
C PRO A 168 -21.62 16.66 -17.40
N GLN A 169 -22.30 17.05 -18.48
CA GLN A 169 -22.41 16.24 -19.71
C GLN A 169 -21.05 15.96 -20.38
N ASP A 170 -20.06 16.82 -20.19
CA ASP A 170 -18.71 16.66 -20.73
C ASP A 170 -17.94 15.50 -20.07
N ILE A 171 -18.29 15.14 -18.83
CA ILE A 171 -17.82 13.91 -18.17
C ILE A 171 -18.31 12.67 -18.92
N HIS A 172 -19.54 12.72 -19.44
CA HIS A 172 -20.18 11.64 -20.20
C HIS A 172 -19.99 11.74 -21.72
N GLY A 173 -19.40 12.83 -22.21
CA GLY A 173 -19.14 13.04 -23.63
C GLY A 173 -18.30 11.91 -24.24
N TYR A 174 -18.31 11.80 -25.57
CA TYR A 174 -17.63 10.73 -26.31
C TYR A 174 -16.16 10.53 -25.87
N ASN A 175 -15.48 11.63 -25.52
CA ASN A 175 -14.12 11.61 -24.99
C ASN A 175 -14.01 11.12 -23.53
N GLY A 176 -15.00 11.37 -22.67
CA GLY A 176 -15.02 10.91 -21.28
C GLY A 176 -15.24 9.41 -21.22
N LEU A 177 -16.33 8.91 -21.83
CA LEU A 177 -16.62 7.47 -21.96
C LEU A 177 -15.52 6.71 -22.71
N GLU A 178 -14.95 7.25 -23.77
CA GLU A 178 -13.81 6.63 -24.45
C GLU A 178 -12.53 6.67 -23.59
N LYS A 179 -12.29 7.73 -22.80
CA LYS A 179 -11.16 7.77 -21.86
C LYS A 179 -11.34 6.81 -20.70
N ILE A 180 -12.55 6.64 -20.18
CA ILE A 180 -12.86 5.64 -19.16
C ILE A 180 -12.82 4.27 -19.78
N ARG A 181 -13.34 4.06 -20.99
CA ARG A 181 -13.13 2.82 -21.73
C ARG A 181 -11.66 2.58 -21.98
N ARG A 182 -10.80 3.60 -22.15
CA ARG A 182 -9.34 3.44 -22.23
C ARG A 182 -8.68 3.30 -20.87
N ILE A 183 -9.24 3.82 -19.79
CA ILE A 183 -8.74 3.65 -18.42
C ILE A 183 -9.16 2.28 -17.97
N ARG A 184 -10.46 1.97 -17.93
CA ARG A 184 -11.02 0.62 -17.84
C ARG A 184 -10.30 -0.33 -18.80
N ALA A 185 -10.18 -0.08 -20.10
CA ALA A 185 -9.41 -0.95 -20.98
C ALA A 185 -7.91 -0.87 -20.73
N LYS A 186 -7.31 0.13 -20.09
CA LYS A 186 -5.91 0.05 -19.62
C LYS A 186 -5.81 -0.72 -18.32
N TRP A 187 -6.82 -0.69 -17.47
CA TRP A 187 -6.94 -1.40 -16.21
C TRP A 187 -7.24 -2.85 -16.52
N THR A 188 -8.32 -3.14 -17.24
CA THR A 188 -8.68 -4.38 -17.95
C THR A 188 -7.58 -4.84 -18.91
N TYR A 189 -6.88 -4.03 -19.71
CA TYR A 189 -5.72 -4.53 -20.49
C TYR A 189 -4.53 -4.82 -19.60
N ARG A 190 -4.23 -4.00 -18.58
CA ARG A 190 -3.20 -4.35 -17.59
C ARG A 190 -3.61 -5.65 -16.89
N TYR A 191 -4.88 -5.82 -16.60
CA TYR A 191 -5.49 -6.96 -15.93
C TYR A 191 -5.53 -8.19 -16.83
N ASP A 192 -6.14 -8.17 -18.00
CA ASP A 192 -6.19 -9.20 -19.04
C ASP A 192 -4.81 -9.51 -19.63
N ARG A 193 -3.88 -8.56 -19.67
CA ARG A 193 -2.48 -8.84 -20.03
C ARG A 193 -1.71 -9.43 -18.85
N MET A 194 -2.04 -9.09 -17.60
CA MET A 194 -1.53 -9.78 -16.42
C MET A 194 -2.10 -11.20 -16.39
N ALA A 195 -3.42 -11.37 -16.34
CA ALA A 195 -4.17 -12.62 -16.40
C ALA A 195 -3.79 -13.47 -17.61
N GLY A 196 -3.72 -12.90 -18.82
CA GLY A 196 -3.34 -13.62 -20.03
C GLY A 196 -1.84 -13.93 -20.13
N LYS A 197 -0.97 -13.30 -19.35
CA LYS A 197 0.44 -13.72 -19.21
C LYS A 197 0.60 -14.76 -18.09
N LEU A 198 -0.17 -14.63 -17.01
CA LEU A 198 -0.25 -15.63 -15.93
C LEU A 198 -0.82 -16.94 -16.46
N GLN A 199 -1.89 -16.89 -17.25
CA GLN A 199 -2.51 -18.06 -17.87
C GLN A 199 -1.64 -18.68 -18.94
N ARG A 200 -0.96 -17.86 -19.79
CA ARG A 200 0.01 -18.41 -20.73
C ARG A 200 1.16 -19.09 -20.03
N ARG A 201 1.78 -18.50 -19.00
CA ARG A 201 2.85 -19.18 -18.24
C ARG A 201 2.36 -20.43 -17.51
N ALA A 202 1.17 -20.40 -16.91
CA ALA A 202 0.56 -21.60 -16.31
C ALA A 202 0.33 -22.72 -17.34
N THR A 203 -0.03 -22.39 -18.59
CA THR A 203 -0.18 -23.39 -19.66
C THR A 203 1.14 -23.79 -20.31
N THR A 204 2.10 -22.87 -20.49
CA THR A 204 3.41 -23.22 -21.05
C THR A 204 4.22 -24.02 -20.06
N ASP A 205 4.15 -23.79 -18.74
CA ASP A 205 4.91 -24.57 -17.77
C ASP A 205 4.43 -26.03 -17.69
N VAL A 206 3.14 -26.31 -17.99
CA VAL A 206 2.62 -27.67 -18.17
C VAL A 206 3.22 -28.35 -19.41
N GLU A 207 3.43 -27.63 -20.51
CA GLU A 207 4.03 -28.20 -21.75
C GLU A 207 5.57 -28.18 -21.76
N THR A 208 6.21 -27.25 -21.05
CA THR A 208 7.68 -27.08 -21.06
C THR A 208 8.37 -28.02 -20.06
N GLN A 209 7.64 -28.48 -19.03
CA GLN A 209 8.09 -29.55 -18.14
C GLN A 209 8.21 -30.90 -18.88
N GLU A 210 7.57 -31.06 -20.04
CA GLU A 210 7.74 -32.23 -20.92
C GLU A 210 8.90 -32.07 -21.93
N ARG A 211 9.43 -30.86 -22.18
CA ARG A 211 10.41 -30.62 -23.26
C ARG A 211 11.74 -29.96 -22.87
N GLY A 212 11.97 -29.63 -21.60
CA GLY A 212 13.32 -29.41 -21.09
C GLY A 212 14.11 -28.24 -21.70
N TYR A 213 13.47 -27.11 -22.01
CA TYR A 213 14.19 -25.90 -22.43
C TYR A 213 13.87 -24.70 -21.52
N SER A 214 14.91 -24.11 -20.93
CA SER A 214 14.84 -22.85 -20.17
C SER A 214 15.00 -21.64 -21.10
N SER A 215 14.02 -20.74 -21.14
CA SER A 215 14.19 -19.43 -21.77
C SER A 215 14.41 -18.35 -20.72
N GLU A 216 15.66 -17.88 -20.59
CA GLU A 216 16.00 -16.65 -19.89
C GLU A 216 15.62 -15.45 -20.77
N THR A 217 14.55 -14.74 -20.41
CA THR A 217 14.34 -13.37 -20.89
C THR A 217 14.09 -12.47 -19.68
N ASN A 218 14.95 -11.45 -19.56
CA ASN A 218 14.86 -10.39 -18.56
C ASN A 218 13.52 -9.66 -18.65
N GLY A 219 12.56 -10.09 -17.84
CA GLY A 219 11.18 -9.62 -17.87
C GLY A 219 10.82 -8.83 -16.62
N ILE A 220 11.11 -7.52 -16.60
CA ILE A 220 10.40 -6.63 -15.67
C ILE A 220 8.98 -6.46 -16.23
N GLY A 221 8.09 -7.34 -15.79
CA GLY A 221 6.70 -7.38 -16.23
C GLY A 221 5.81 -6.34 -15.54
N PRO A 222 4.64 -6.01 -16.11
CA PRO A 222 3.70 -5.03 -15.54
C PRO A 222 3.11 -5.43 -14.18
N TYR A 223 3.23 -6.70 -13.76
CA TYR A 223 2.89 -7.16 -12.42
C TYR A 223 3.79 -6.50 -11.37
N THR A 224 5.09 -6.31 -11.65
CA THR A 224 6.03 -5.68 -10.72
C THR A 224 5.57 -4.26 -10.35
N THR A 225 4.96 -3.52 -11.27
CA THR A 225 4.42 -2.18 -10.97
C THR A 225 3.18 -2.19 -10.09
N ALA A 226 2.25 -3.14 -10.28
CA ALA A 226 1.04 -3.24 -9.46
C ALA A 226 1.34 -3.79 -8.05
N PHE A 227 2.24 -4.78 -7.96
CA PHE A 227 2.76 -5.31 -6.69
C PHE A 227 3.58 -4.27 -5.93
N ASN A 228 4.47 -3.53 -6.60
CA ASN A 228 5.24 -2.45 -5.99
C ASN A 228 4.38 -1.24 -5.59
N ALA A 229 3.22 -1.04 -6.23
CA ALA A 229 2.27 0.01 -5.87
C ALA A 229 1.37 -0.36 -4.67
N GLY A 230 1.44 -1.60 -4.18
CA GLY A 230 0.72 -2.02 -2.96
C GLY A 230 -0.81 -1.97 -3.06
N CYS A 231 -1.39 -2.06 -4.26
CA CYS A 231 -2.83 -1.96 -4.47
C CYS A 231 -3.56 -3.24 -4.00
N ARG A 232 -3.83 -3.35 -2.69
CA ARG A 232 -4.49 -4.50 -2.04
C ARG A 232 -5.81 -4.86 -2.71
N GLU A 233 -6.57 -3.87 -3.14
CA GLU A 233 -7.89 -4.01 -3.77
C GLU A 233 -7.78 -4.74 -5.12
N VAL A 234 -6.72 -4.47 -5.89
CA VAL A 234 -6.49 -5.11 -7.19
C VAL A 234 -6.18 -6.60 -7.00
N ILE A 235 -5.41 -6.91 -5.98
CA ILE A 235 -5.03 -8.28 -5.65
C ILE A 235 -6.25 -9.02 -5.09
N GLN A 236 -7.03 -8.38 -4.23
CA GLN A 236 -8.29 -8.96 -3.74
C GLN A 236 -9.25 -9.25 -4.90
N MET A 237 -9.45 -8.33 -5.84
CA MET A 237 -10.29 -8.59 -7.01
C MET A 237 -9.74 -9.74 -7.88
N ALA A 238 -8.42 -9.82 -8.07
CA ALA A 238 -7.81 -10.90 -8.83
C ALA A 238 -8.00 -12.26 -8.15
N ILE A 239 -8.00 -12.30 -6.81
CA ILE A 239 -8.36 -13.49 -6.02
C ILE A 239 -9.86 -13.81 -6.19
N ASP A 240 -10.75 -12.82 -6.01
CA ASP A 240 -12.21 -13.00 -6.05
C ASP A 240 -12.70 -13.51 -7.41
N HIS A 241 -12.00 -13.14 -8.47
CA HIS A 241 -12.29 -13.62 -9.83
C HIS A 241 -11.43 -14.84 -10.25
N ASN A 242 -10.78 -15.52 -9.31
CA ASN A 242 -9.96 -16.73 -9.52
C ASN A 242 -8.80 -16.57 -10.53
N TYR A 243 -8.27 -15.37 -10.71
CA TYR A 243 -7.06 -15.14 -11.52
C TYR A 243 -5.78 -15.35 -10.73
N LEU A 244 -5.85 -15.22 -9.40
CA LEU A 244 -4.81 -15.65 -8.47
C LEU A 244 -5.32 -16.86 -7.72
N THR A 245 -4.70 -18.00 -7.96
CA THR A 245 -4.97 -19.28 -7.30
C THR A 245 -3.69 -19.81 -6.68
N LYS A 246 -3.80 -20.87 -5.86
CA LYS A 246 -2.65 -21.59 -5.30
C LYS A 246 -1.65 -22.10 -6.36
N GLU A 247 -2.08 -22.23 -7.61
CA GLU A 247 -1.29 -22.73 -8.74
C GLU A 247 -0.63 -21.60 -9.53
N THR A 248 -0.93 -20.35 -9.20
CA THR A 248 -0.34 -19.19 -9.88
C THR A 248 1.13 -19.06 -9.48
N PRO A 249 2.08 -19.13 -10.44
CA PRO A 249 3.50 -19.00 -10.11
C PRO A 249 3.81 -17.54 -9.75
N PHE A 250 4.47 -17.32 -8.62
CA PHE A 250 4.94 -16.00 -8.21
C PHE A 250 6.46 -15.95 -8.34
N ASP A 251 6.97 -14.94 -9.05
CA ASP A 251 8.41 -14.70 -9.08
C ASP A 251 8.86 -14.20 -7.70
N SER A 252 9.86 -14.86 -7.13
CA SER A 252 10.48 -14.52 -5.85
C SER A 252 10.90 -13.03 -5.76
N VAL A 253 11.23 -12.40 -6.90
CA VAL A 253 11.60 -10.98 -6.97
C VAL A 253 10.39 -10.06 -6.72
N ILE A 254 9.18 -10.47 -7.12
CA ILE A 254 7.94 -9.70 -6.93
C ILE A 254 7.53 -9.69 -5.45
N LEU A 255 7.85 -10.76 -4.73
CA LEU A 255 7.53 -10.91 -3.31
C LEU A 255 8.52 -10.14 -2.42
N LYS A 256 9.69 -9.74 -2.93
CA LYS A 256 10.66 -8.96 -2.14
C LYS A 256 10.12 -7.56 -1.85
N GLY A 257 9.81 -7.29 -0.58
CA GLY A 257 9.52 -5.94 -0.07
C GLY A 257 8.07 -5.64 0.30
N SER A 258 7.15 -6.61 0.29
CA SER A 258 5.77 -6.38 0.73
C SER A 258 5.24 -7.50 1.62
N GLU A 259 5.79 -7.58 2.84
CA GLU A 259 5.31 -8.51 3.88
C GLU A 259 3.79 -8.44 4.11
N PRO A 260 3.14 -7.24 4.19
CA PRO A 260 1.69 -7.16 4.37
C PRO A 260 0.91 -7.82 3.23
N LEU A 261 1.43 -7.74 2.01
CA LEU A 261 0.77 -8.31 0.84
C LEU A 261 0.90 -9.83 0.79
N ILE A 262 2.09 -10.34 1.10
CA ILE A 262 2.34 -11.79 1.18
C ILE A 262 1.46 -12.41 2.25
N LYS A 263 1.40 -11.79 3.43
CA LYS A 263 0.50 -12.19 4.50
C LYS A 263 -0.95 -12.23 3.99
N HIS A 264 -1.41 -11.15 3.33
CA HIS A 264 -2.76 -11.07 2.79
C HIS A 264 -3.08 -12.18 1.78
N MET A 265 -2.16 -12.49 0.87
CA MET A 265 -2.34 -13.55 -0.12
C MET A 265 -2.29 -14.97 0.50
N HIS A 266 -1.47 -15.17 1.53
CA HIS A 266 -1.39 -16.43 2.26
C HIS A 266 -2.68 -16.69 3.07
N GLU A 267 -3.19 -15.68 3.78
CA GLU A 267 -4.47 -15.75 4.51
C GLU A 267 -5.66 -16.10 3.59
N ARG A 268 -5.56 -15.79 2.30
CA ARG A 268 -6.56 -16.12 1.27
C ARG A 268 -6.33 -17.45 0.58
N GLY A 269 -5.28 -18.20 0.95
CA GLY A 269 -4.97 -19.51 0.39
C GLY A 269 -4.51 -19.49 -1.08
N VAL A 270 -4.05 -18.34 -1.58
CA VAL A 270 -3.60 -18.21 -2.98
C VAL A 270 -2.08 -18.30 -3.15
N LEU A 271 -1.32 -18.27 -2.05
CA LEU A 271 0.12 -18.47 -2.07
C LEU A 271 0.48 -19.94 -1.84
N HIS A 272 1.15 -20.56 -2.81
CA HIS A 272 1.77 -21.87 -2.63
C HIS A 272 2.90 -21.83 -1.58
N VAL A 273 3.09 -22.93 -0.86
CA VAL A 273 4.14 -23.06 0.18
C VAL A 273 5.55 -22.82 -0.37
N GLU A 274 5.78 -23.17 -1.63
CA GLU A 274 7.09 -22.99 -2.29
C GLU A 274 7.43 -21.50 -2.52
N ASN A 275 6.42 -20.67 -2.76
CA ASN A 275 6.61 -19.22 -2.89
C ASN A 275 6.97 -18.61 -1.53
N LEU A 276 6.36 -19.10 -0.45
CA LEU A 276 6.70 -18.71 0.91
C LEU A 276 8.12 -19.14 1.26
N SER A 277 8.51 -20.39 0.95
CA SER A 277 9.87 -20.88 1.24
C SER A 277 10.94 -20.08 0.51
N ALA A 278 10.70 -19.72 -0.77
CA ALA A 278 11.59 -18.87 -1.54
C ALA A 278 11.71 -17.46 -0.95
N TRP A 279 10.60 -16.88 -0.48
CA TRP A 279 10.60 -15.57 0.16
C TRP A 279 11.37 -15.56 1.48
N PHE A 280 11.12 -16.56 2.33
CA PHE A 280 11.82 -16.72 3.62
C PHE A 280 13.28 -17.19 3.48
N GLN A 281 13.71 -17.60 2.27
CA GLN A 281 15.00 -18.24 2.02
C GLN A 281 15.22 -19.47 2.93
N ARG A 282 14.16 -20.26 3.13
CA ARG A 282 14.17 -21.48 3.94
C ARG A 282 13.69 -22.67 3.11
N ARG A 283 13.92 -23.89 3.59
CA ARG A 283 13.38 -25.08 2.93
C ARG A 283 11.87 -25.17 3.17
N LYS A 284 11.13 -25.77 2.25
CA LYS A 284 9.66 -25.88 2.34
C LYS A 284 9.20 -26.63 3.59
N GLU A 285 9.99 -27.59 4.06
CA GLU A 285 9.73 -28.40 5.26
C GLU A 285 9.80 -27.54 6.53
N ASP A 286 10.57 -26.45 6.49
CA ASP A 286 10.75 -25.54 7.61
C ASP A 286 9.60 -24.50 7.70
N ILE A 287 8.75 -24.39 6.67
CA ILE A 287 7.59 -23.49 6.60
C ILE A 287 6.36 -24.21 7.15
N THR A 288 6.25 -24.27 8.48
CA THR A 288 5.05 -24.78 9.16
C THR A 288 4.06 -23.64 9.46
N GLU A 289 2.77 -23.96 9.57
CA GLU A 289 1.73 -23.01 9.98
C GLU A 289 2.06 -22.32 11.31
N GLN A 290 2.62 -23.06 12.27
CA GLN A 290 3.05 -22.51 13.56
C GLN A 290 4.15 -21.47 13.38
N ARG A 291 5.12 -21.73 12.48
CA ARG A 291 6.21 -20.80 12.19
C ARG A 291 5.72 -19.58 11.42
N LEU A 292 4.82 -19.75 10.45
CA LEU A 292 4.18 -18.63 9.74
C LEU A 292 3.41 -17.73 10.71
N ARG A 293 2.65 -18.29 11.66
CA ARG A 293 1.98 -17.50 12.71
C ARG A 293 2.96 -16.73 13.58
N HIS A 294 4.10 -17.33 13.95
CA HIS A 294 5.14 -16.65 14.69
C HIS A 294 5.74 -15.48 13.87
N LEU A 295 6.10 -15.74 12.62
CA LEU A 295 6.63 -14.74 11.69
C LEU A 295 5.66 -13.57 11.48
N TRP A 296 4.37 -13.83 11.31
CA TRP A 296 3.36 -12.78 11.15
C TRP A 296 3.07 -11.98 12.42
N LYS A 297 3.50 -12.48 13.59
CA LYS A 297 3.32 -11.82 14.88
C LYS A 297 4.56 -11.01 15.30
N TYR A 298 5.74 -11.51 14.99
CA TYR A 298 7.03 -10.97 15.46
C TYR A 298 7.92 -10.40 14.35
N GLY A 299 7.51 -10.53 13.09
CA GLY A 299 8.26 -10.07 11.93
C GLY A 299 9.41 -11.02 11.54
N THR A 300 10.07 -10.70 10.42
CA THR A 300 11.20 -11.49 9.89
C THR A 300 12.53 -11.24 10.60
N GLY A 301 12.64 -10.17 11.40
CA GLY A 301 13.89 -9.73 12.03
C GLY A 301 14.30 -10.49 13.29
N GLU A 302 13.36 -11.13 14.00
CA GLU A 302 13.62 -11.74 15.32
C GLU A 302 14.08 -13.21 15.28
N ILE A 303 14.09 -13.88 14.11
CA ILE A 303 14.36 -15.34 14.01
C ILE A 303 15.83 -15.64 13.62
N LEU A 304 16.77 -14.76 13.98
CA LEU A 304 18.21 -15.05 13.85
C LEU A 304 18.84 -15.62 15.12
N SER A 305 18.08 -15.79 16.21
CA SER A 305 18.51 -16.46 17.44
C SER A 305 17.98 -17.90 17.51
N GLU A 306 18.90 -18.85 17.69
CA GLU A 306 18.81 -20.31 17.53
C GLU A 306 17.82 -21.08 18.44
N GLU A 307 16.87 -20.43 19.12
CA GLU A 307 16.15 -21.06 20.24
C GLU A 307 14.97 -21.98 19.89
N PHE A 308 14.61 -22.14 18.62
CA PHE A 308 13.46 -22.99 18.23
C PHE A 308 13.80 -24.45 17.88
N GLU A 309 15.06 -24.88 17.95
CA GLU A 309 15.48 -26.26 17.62
C GLU A 309 15.38 -27.28 18.77
N SER A 310 14.95 -26.89 19.97
CA SER A 310 15.02 -27.79 21.15
C SER A 310 13.87 -28.79 21.31
N ASP A 311 12.77 -28.69 20.56
CA ASP A 311 11.53 -29.44 20.86
C ASP A 311 11.08 -30.50 19.83
N GLN A 312 11.93 -30.92 18.89
CA GLN A 312 11.61 -32.06 18.01
C GLN A 312 12.21 -33.38 18.51
N PRO A 313 11.42 -34.45 18.71
CA PRO A 313 11.91 -35.72 19.24
C PRO A 313 12.76 -36.46 18.21
N ARG A 314 14.06 -36.64 18.50
CA ARG A 314 14.99 -37.42 17.69
C ARG A 314 14.50 -38.86 17.54
N THR A 315 13.95 -39.21 16.38
CA THR A 315 13.66 -40.59 16.00
C THR A 315 14.98 -41.37 15.86
N LYS A 316 15.16 -42.37 16.72
CA LYS A 316 16.30 -43.30 16.76
C LYS A 316 16.50 -44.00 15.41
N ARG A 317 17.64 -43.73 14.76
CA ARG A 317 18.13 -44.49 13.62
C ARG A 317 18.54 -45.89 14.11
N ARG A 318 17.82 -46.93 13.64
CA ARG A 318 18.07 -48.35 13.93
C ARG A 318 19.45 -48.77 13.40
N LYS A 319 20.24 -49.42 14.26
CA LYS A 319 21.37 -50.29 13.90
C LYS A 319 20.80 -51.65 13.47
N SER A 320 21.29 -52.15 12.34
CA SER A 320 21.34 -53.57 11.95
C SER A 320 22.69 -53.71 11.21
N GLN A 321 23.71 -54.44 11.70
CA GLN A 321 23.94 -55.89 11.50
C GLN A 321 23.81 -56.28 10.01
N GLU A 322 24.73 -56.97 9.34
CA GLU A 322 25.72 -58.00 9.72
C GLU A 322 26.42 -58.39 8.40
N ASN A 323 27.72 -58.72 8.39
CA ASN A 323 28.16 -59.92 7.66
C ASN A 323 29.60 -60.31 8.01
N GLU A 324 29.68 -61.50 8.58
CA GLU A 324 30.86 -62.30 8.86
C GLU A 324 31.48 -62.89 7.59
N ARG A 325 32.75 -63.29 7.72
CA ARG A 325 33.48 -64.43 7.13
C ARG A 325 34.90 -63.97 6.79
N SER A 326 35.98 -64.67 7.10
CA SER A 326 36.29 -65.89 7.87
C SER A 326 37.84 -65.94 7.89
N PRO A 327 38.49 -66.75 8.75
CA PRO A 327 39.91 -66.64 9.02
C PRO A 327 40.76 -67.46 8.06
N PHE A 328 41.97 -66.98 7.74
CA PHE A 328 43.22 -67.74 7.67
C PHE A 328 44.40 -66.77 7.77
#